data_AF-A0AA35U5F2-F1
#
_entry.id   AF-A0AA35U5F2-F1
#
_cell.length_a   1.000
_cell.length_b   1.000
_cell.length_c   1.000
_cell.angle_alpha   90.00
_cell.angle_beta   90.00
_cell.angle_gamma   90.00
#
_symmetry.space_group_name_H-M   'P 1'
#
loop_
_entity.id
_entity.type
_entity.pdbx_description
1 polymer ?
#
loop_
_entity_poly.entity_id
_entity_poly.type
_entity_poly.pdbx_seq_one_letter_code
_entity_poly.pdbx_strand_id
1 'polypeptide(L)'
;MIQRIQSLYLLIISVLQLLVYFKGFTPYLQSKFLNAQQWTILSWLIIGLVWFVILLFKYRPLQWKLILVGLILMLSKIGMGLYGIRLEKQWDIHDMGLVLDLFCIALLIGSYRAVRKDESLVRSIDRIR
;
A
#
# COMPACT_ATOMS: atom_id res chain seq x y z
N MET A 1 -7.58 -4.00 22.80
CA MET A 1 -6.15 -4.39 22.61
C MET A 1 -5.69 -3.92 21.24
N ILE A 2 -5.29 -2.65 21.14
CA ILE A 2 -5.08 -1.92 19.87
C ILE A 2 -3.63 -1.93 19.37
N GLN A 3 -2.70 -2.48 20.14
CA GLN A 3 -1.28 -2.50 19.76
C GLN A 3 -0.90 -3.85 19.17
N ARG A 4 -1.16 -4.02 17.87
CA ARG A 4 -0.46 -5.03 17.07
C ARG A 4 0.44 -4.27 16.09
N ILE A 5 1.67 -4.76 15.91
CA ILE A 5 2.71 -4.16 15.06
C ILE A 5 2.19 -3.86 13.63
N GLN A 6 1.19 -4.64 13.16
CA GLN A 6 0.48 -4.40 11.91
C GLN A 6 -0.12 -2.99 11.78
N SER A 7 -0.83 -2.47 12.79
CA SER A 7 -1.51 -1.17 12.68
C SER A 7 -0.50 -0.04 12.53
N LEU A 8 0.69 -0.20 13.12
CA LEU A 8 1.79 0.75 12.98
C LEU A 8 2.37 0.74 11.56
N TYR A 9 2.53 -0.43 10.93
CA TYR A 9 2.92 -0.50 9.51
C TYR A 9 1.88 0.16 8.59
N LEU A 10 0.60 -0.13 8.82
CA LEU A 10 -0.48 0.45 8.01
C LEU A 10 -0.58 1.97 8.19
N LEU A 11 -0.33 2.48 9.39
CA LEU A 11 -0.30 3.92 9.66
C LEU A 11 0.89 4.60 8.97
N ILE A 12 2.08 3.99 9.00
CA ILE A 12 3.23 4.51 8.25
C ILE A 12 2.93 4.53 6.75
N ILE A 13 2.32 3.47 6.20
CA ILE A 13 1.93 3.41 4.79
C ILE A 13 0.95 4.55 4.43
N SER A 14 -0.04 4.85 5.28
CA SER A 14 -1.02 5.91 4.98
C SER A 14 -0.35 7.29 4.95
N VAL A 15 0.57 7.57 5.88
CA VAL A 15 1.34 8.82 5.89
C VAL A 15 2.25 8.92 4.67
N LEU A 16 2.97 7.84 4.32
CA LEU A 16 3.83 7.83 3.14
C LEU A 16 3.04 8.02 1.85
N GLN A 17 1.87 7.37 1.71
CA GLN A 17 1.01 7.58 0.53
C GLN A 17 0.44 8.99 0.44
N LEU A 18 0.15 9.64 1.59
CA LEU A 18 -0.21 11.05 1.62
C LEU A 18 0.96 11.95 1.19
N LEU A 19 2.19 11.63 1.59
CA LEU A 19 3.38 12.35 1.14
C LEU A 19 3.61 12.20 -0.36
N VAL A 20 3.45 10.98 -0.88
CA VAL A 20 3.54 10.68 -2.32
C VAL A 20 2.47 11.44 -3.12
N TYR A 21 1.29 11.72 -2.55
CA TYR A 21 0.27 12.54 -3.24
C TYR A 21 0.73 13.99 -3.51
N PHE A 22 1.66 14.54 -2.74
CA PHE A 22 2.15 15.89 -3.01
C PHE A 22 2.94 15.93 -4.32
N LYS A 23 2.54 16.85 -5.20
CA LYS A 23 2.99 16.99 -6.60
C LYS A 23 4.52 17.01 -6.81
N GLY A 24 5.31 17.31 -5.76
CA GLY A 24 6.77 17.28 -5.80
C GLY A 24 7.40 15.88 -5.73
N PHE A 25 6.63 14.85 -5.38
CA PHE A 25 7.13 13.50 -5.13
C PHE A 25 6.66 12.46 -6.16
N THR A 26 5.92 12.79 -7.22
CA THR A 26 5.43 11.79 -8.21
C THR A 26 5.61 12.15 -9.69
N PRO A 27 6.80 12.55 -10.16
CA PRO A 27 7.06 12.75 -11.58
C PRO A 27 6.67 11.52 -12.45
N TYR A 28 6.93 10.31 -11.98
CA TYR A 28 6.69 9.05 -12.71
C TYR A 28 5.21 8.74 -12.93
N LEU A 29 4.32 9.34 -12.15
CA LEU A 29 2.86 9.23 -12.34
C LEU A 29 2.30 10.39 -13.17
N GLN A 30 3.10 11.43 -13.41
CA GLN A 30 2.70 12.63 -14.13
C GLN A 30 3.03 12.58 -15.63
N SER A 31 3.20 11.36 -16.16
CA SER A 31 3.30 11.12 -17.60
C SER A 31 2.07 11.69 -18.31
N LYS A 32 2.22 12.33 -19.47
CA LYS A 32 1.13 12.73 -20.38
C LYS A 32 0.16 11.59 -20.71
N PHE A 33 0.61 10.33 -20.72
CA PHE A 33 -0.26 9.17 -20.92
C PHE A 33 -1.20 8.88 -19.75
N LEU A 34 -0.76 9.16 -18.52
CA LEU A 34 -1.58 9.01 -17.33
C LEU A 34 -2.29 10.32 -17.05
N ASN A 35 -3.60 10.33 -17.26
CA ASN A 35 -4.39 11.51 -16.89
C ASN A 35 -4.25 11.76 -15.38
N ALA A 36 -4.10 13.02 -14.98
CA ALA A 36 -3.92 13.41 -13.58
C ALA A 36 -4.98 12.82 -12.66
N GLN A 37 -6.19 12.63 -13.19
CA GLN A 37 -7.33 12.04 -12.51
C GLN A 37 -7.18 10.53 -12.23
N GLN A 38 -6.51 9.77 -13.09
CA GLN A 38 -6.44 8.30 -12.96
C GLN A 38 -5.55 7.88 -11.79
N TRP A 39 -4.34 8.45 -11.69
CA TRP A 39 -3.41 8.09 -10.61
C TRP A 39 -3.83 8.69 -9.27
N THR A 40 -4.54 9.82 -9.27
CA THR A 40 -5.10 10.39 -8.03
C THR A 40 -6.21 9.53 -7.47
N ILE A 41 -7.16 9.05 -8.29
CA ILE A 41 -8.19 8.11 -7.85
C ILE A 41 -7.57 6.85 -7.26
N LEU A 42 -6.56 6.28 -7.92
CA LEU A 42 -5.89 5.08 -7.44
C LEU A 42 -5.18 5.30 -6.10
N SER A 43 -4.52 6.44 -5.92
CA SER A 43 -3.84 6.80 -4.68
C SER A 43 -4.82 6.97 -3.52
N TRP A 44 -5.96 7.65 -3.75
CA TRP A 44 -7.02 7.79 -2.75
C TRP A 44 -7.66 6.45 -2.39
N LEU A 45 -7.84 5.56 -3.36
CA LEU A 45 -8.37 4.22 -3.12
C LEU A 45 -7.42 3.39 -2.24
N ILE A 46 -6.11 3.47 -2.46
CA ILE A 46 -5.10 2.81 -1.63
C ILE A 46 -5.13 3.37 -0.19
N ILE A 47 -5.14 4.70 -0.04
CA ILE A 47 -5.21 5.35 1.28
C ILE A 47 -6.49 4.91 2.01
N GLY A 48 -7.65 5.01 1.35
CA GLY A 48 -8.93 4.61 1.92
C GLY A 48 -8.97 3.14 2.33
N LEU A 49 -8.40 2.24 1.51
CA LEU A 49 -8.30 0.82 1.84
C LEU A 49 -7.45 0.61 3.08
N VAL A 50 -6.27 1.22 3.17
CA VAL A 50 -5.36 1.09 4.32
C VAL A 50 -6.06 1.55 5.61
N TRP A 51 -6.75 2.68 5.58
CA TRP A 51 -7.55 3.17 6.70
C TRP A 51 -8.68 2.20 7.07
N PHE A 52 -9.40 1.68 6.08
CA PHE A 52 -10.46 0.70 6.31
C PHE A 52 -9.92 -0.58 6.98
N VAL A 53 -8.75 -1.07 6.57
CA VAL A 53 -8.10 -2.25 7.17
C VAL A 53 -7.72 -2.01 8.62
N ILE A 54 -7.28 -0.79 8.98
CA ILE A 54 -6.98 -0.42 10.37
C ILE A 54 -8.25 -0.52 11.24
N LEU A 55 -9.40 -0.09 10.74
CA LEU A 55 -10.68 -0.17 11.45
C LEU A 55 -11.19 -1.62 11.60
N LEU A 56 -10.77 -2.53 10.71
CA LEU A 56 -11.20 -3.93 10.68
C LEU A 56 -10.48 -4.84 11.70
N PHE A 57 -10.08 -4.30 12.86
CA PHE A 57 -9.28 -5.01 13.88
C PHE A 57 -9.92 -6.30 14.40
N LYS A 58 -11.24 -6.44 14.31
CA LYS A 58 -11.99 -7.60 14.79
C LYS A 58 -11.97 -8.78 13.81
N TYR A 59 -11.86 -8.52 12.50
CA TYR A 59 -11.99 -9.53 11.45
C TYR A 59 -10.64 -9.87 10.80
N ARG A 60 -9.81 -10.62 11.54
CA ARG A 60 -8.48 -11.08 11.08
C ARG A 60 -8.46 -11.72 9.67
N PRO A 61 -9.38 -12.64 9.33
CA PRO A 61 -9.34 -13.27 8.01
C PRO A 61 -9.67 -12.31 6.87
N LEU A 62 -10.41 -11.23 7.15
CA LEU A 62 -10.73 -10.19 6.17
C LEU A 62 -9.58 -9.20 6.04
N GLN A 63 -8.89 -8.88 7.15
CA GLN A 63 -7.74 -7.97 7.14
C GLN A 63 -6.61 -8.45 6.21
N TRP A 64 -6.17 -9.71 6.30
CA TRP A 64 -5.06 -10.16 5.44
C TRP A 64 -5.45 -10.21 3.96
N LYS A 65 -6.72 -10.51 3.64
CA LYS A 65 -7.23 -10.47 2.27
C LYS A 65 -7.21 -9.05 1.72
N LEU A 66 -7.65 -8.07 2.51
CA LEU A 66 -7.62 -6.68 2.12
C LEU A 66 -6.18 -6.15 1.97
N ILE A 67 -5.24 -6.57 2.82
CA ILE A 67 -3.83 -6.24 2.64
C ILE A 67 -3.28 -6.77 1.30
N LEU A 68 -3.68 -7.99 0.90
CA LEU A 68 -3.31 -8.52 -0.43
C LEU A 68 -3.92 -7.69 -1.57
N VAL A 69 -5.17 -7.25 -1.43
CA VAL A 69 -5.79 -6.32 -2.40
C VAL A 69 -5.01 -5.01 -2.46
N GLY A 70 -4.63 -4.45 -1.31
CA GLY A 70 -3.79 -3.25 -1.24
C GLY A 70 -2.43 -3.43 -1.94
N LEU A 71 -1.82 -4.62 -1.82
CA LEU A 71 -0.56 -4.95 -2.46
C LEU A 71 -0.70 -5.01 -3.98
N ILE A 72 -1.79 -5.60 -4.49
CA ILE A 72 -2.11 -5.62 -5.92
C ILE A 72 -2.29 -4.19 -6.44
N LEU A 73 -3.03 -3.35 -5.72
CA LEU A 73 -3.26 -1.95 -6.12
C LEU A 73 -1.96 -1.13 -6.17
N MET A 74 -1.06 -1.33 -5.21
CA MET A 74 0.27 -0.70 -5.25
C MET A 74 1.10 -1.15 -6.45
N LEU A 75 1.11 -2.45 -6.75
CA LEU A 75 1.80 -2.97 -7.93
C LEU A 75 1.19 -2.40 -9.22
N SER A 76 -0.14 -2.28 -9.30
CA SER A 76 -0.82 -1.64 -10.43
C SER A 76 -0.43 -0.17 -10.58
N LYS A 77 -0.33 0.58 -9.48
CA LYS A 77 0.10 2.00 -9.47
C LYS A 77 1.51 2.15 -10.04
N ILE A 78 2.47 1.37 -9.55
CA ILE A 78 3.85 1.38 -10.05
C ILE A 78 3.91 0.94 -11.51
N GLY A 79 3.19 -0.13 -11.87
CA GLY A 79 3.13 -0.64 -13.24
C GLY A 79 2.61 0.40 -14.24
N MET A 80 1.56 1.14 -13.86
CA MET A 80 1.03 2.24 -14.67
C MET A 80 2.07 3.36 -14.83
N GLY A 81 2.73 3.79 -13.75
CA GLY A 81 3.76 4.83 -13.81
C GLY A 81 4.97 4.46 -14.68
N LEU A 82 5.49 3.23 -14.51
CA LEU A 82 6.58 2.71 -15.33
C LEU A 82 6.20 2.59 -16.82
N TYR A 83 4.96 2.20 -17.10
CA TYR A 83 4.45 2.14 -18.47
C TYR A 83 4.36 3.54 -19.10
N GLY A 84 3.89 4.54 -18.34
CA GLY A 84 3.86 5.95 -18.76
C GLY A 84 5.25 6.49 -19.11
N ILE A 85 6.23 6.29 -18.23
CA ILE A 85 7.64 6.66 -18.48
C ILE A 85 8.17 6.01 -19.76
N ARG A 86 7.92 4.70 -19.93
CA ARG A 86 8.40 3.95 -21.10
C ARG A 86 7.87 4.53 -22.41
N LEU A 87 6.62 4.97 -22.44
CA LEU A 87 6.00 5.56 -23.63
C LEU A 87 6.55 6.96 -23.93
N GLU A 88 6.82 7.76 -22.91
CA GLU A 88 7.36 9.13 -23.06
C GLU A 88 8.87 9.17 -23.28
N LYS A 89 9.56 8.04 -23.12
CA LYS A 89 11.03 7.90 -23.18
C LYS A 89 11.77 8.85 -22.22
N GLN A 90 11.08 9.32 -21.18
CA GLN A 90 11.63 10.19 -20.14
C GLN A 90 11.95 9.36 -18.91
N TRP A 91 13.12 8.72 -18.92
CA TRP A 91 13.61 8.00 -17.75
C TRP A 91 14.28 9.00 -16.80
N ASP A 92 13.57 9.37 -15.75
CA ASP A 92 14.20 9.99 -14.59
C ASP A 92 14.45 8.92 -13.52
N ILE A 93 15.73 8.62 -13.28
CA ILE A 93 16.17 7.61 -12.32
C ILE A 93 16.04 8.14 -10.89
N HIS A 94 15.92 9.46 -10.70
CA HIS A 94 15.88 10.13 -9.39
C HIS A 94 14.46 10.40 -8.88
N ASP A 95 13.49 9.55 -9.24
CA ASP A 95 12.13 9.70 -8.75
C ASP A 95 11.96 9.18 -7.32
N MET A 96 11.96 10.11 -6.36
CA MET A 96 11.72 9.81 -4.94
C MET A 96 10.38 9.11 -4.69
N GLY A 97 9.35 9.36 -5.51
CA GLY A 97 8.03 8.74 -5.37
C GLY A 97 8.04 7.25 -5.62
N LEU A 98 8.77 6.82 -6.65
CA LEU A 98 8.90 5.41 -6.97
C LEU A 98 9.58 4.65 -5.82
N VAL A 99 10.61 5.23 -5.23
CA VAL A 99 11.30 4.68 -4.06
C VAL A 99 10.37 4.57 -2.87
N LEU A 100 9.57 5.62 -2.60
CA LEU A 100 8.58 5.63 -1.51
C LEU A 100 7.49 4.57 -1.71
N ASP A 101 6.99 4.40 -2.93
CA ASP A 101 6.00 3.38 -3.26
C ASP A 101 6.56 1.95 -3.09
N LEU A 102 7.80 1.70 -3.52
CA LEU A 102 8.49 0.42 -3.27
C LEU A 102 8.66 0.16 -1.78
N PHE A 103 9.00 1.18 -1.01
CA PHE A 103 9.10 1.07 0.44
C PHE A 103 7.74 0.77 1.08
N CYS A 104 6.66 1.37 0.59
CA CYS A 104 5.30 1.06 1.03
C CYS A 104 4.93 -0.40 0.76
N ILE A 105 5.33 -0.98 -0.37
CA ILE A 105 5.12 -2.40 -0.67
C ILE A 105 5.83 -3.28 0.37
N ALA A 106 7.08 -2.98 0.71
CA ALA A 106 7.82 -3.73 1.71
C ALA A 106 7.10 -3.71 3.08
N LEU A 107 6.59 -2.54 3.49
CA LEU A 107 5.78 -2.41 4.70
C LEU A 107 4.45 -3.16 4.61
N LEU A 108 3.80 -3.18 3.44
CA LEU A 108 2.55 -3.91 3.20
C LEU A 108 2.77 -5.42 3.38
N ILE A 109 3.87 -5.95 2.83
CA ILE A 109 4.28 -7.35 3.02
C ILE A 109 4.55 -7.64 4.50
N GLY A 110 5.23 -6.72 5.21
CA GLY A 110 5.44 -6.81 6.65
C GLY A 110 4.13 -6.87 7.43
N SER A 111 3.16 -6.02 7.06
CA SER A 111 1.83 -6.00 7.66
C SER A 111 1.06 -7.30 7.42
N TYR A 112 1.14 -7.87 6.21
CA TYR A 112 0.54 -9.17 5.88
C TYR A 112 1.11 -10.30 6.76
N ARG A 113 2.44 -10.36 6.89
CA ARG A 113 3.10 -11.39 7.72
C ARG A 113 2.70 -11.26 9.19
N ALA A 114 2.59 -10.03 9.70
CA ALA A 114 2.14 -9.77 11.06
C ALA A 114 0.71 -10.30 11.30
N VAL A 115 -0.25 -9.98 10.42
CA VAL A 115 -1.64 -10.47 10.52
C VAL A 115 -1.72 -12.00 10.50
N ARG A 116 -0.97 -12.62 9.60
CA ARG A 116 -1.03 -14.06 9.42
C ARG A 116 -0.44 -14.81 10.63
N LYS A 117 0.65 -14.29 11.20
CA LYS A 117 1.23 -14.80 12.46
C LYS A 117 0.21 -14.66 13.59
N ASP A 118 -0.41 -13.49 13.69
CA ASP A 118 -1.44 -13.16 14.68
C ASP A 118 -2.65 -14.09 14.62
N GLU A 119 -3.10 -14.43 13.43
CA GLU A 119 -4.21 -15.36 13.21
C GLU A 119 -3.81 -16.80 13.57
N SER A 120 -2.59 -17.23 13.22
CA SER A 120 -2.10 -18.56 13.55
C SER A 120 -2.00 -18.79 15.06
N LEU A 121 -1.59 -17.77 15.83
CA LEU A 121 -1.51 -17.82 17.28
C LEU A 121 -2.90 -18.04 17.92
N VAL A 122 -3.90 -17.29 17.45
CA VAL A 122 -5.30 -17.42 17.95
C VAL A 122 -5.83 -18.83 17.65
N ARG A 123 -5.63 -19.33 16.43
CA ARG A 123 -6.07 -20.69 16.07
C ARG A 123 -5.34 -21.78 16.86
N SER A 124 -4.08 -21.56 17.25
CA SER A 124 -3.33 -22.54 18.04
C SER A 124 -3.84 -22.64 19.48
N ILE A 125 -4.26 -21.52 20.07
CA ILE A 125 -4.84 -21.48 21.42
C ILE A 125 -6.23 -22.13 21.42
N ASP A 126 -7.04 -21.87 20.40
CA ASP A 126 -8.37 -22.47 20.26
C ASP A 126 -8.32 -24.00 20.08
N ARG A 127 -7.19 -24.59 19.67
CA ARG A 127 -7.02 -26.06 19.57
C ARG A 127 -6.67 -26.74 20.89
N ILE A 128 -6.18 -25.99 21.88
CA ILE A 128 -5.76 -26.52 23.18
C ILE A 128 -6.93 -26.49 24.18
N ARG A 129 -7.89 -25.58 23.97
CA ARG A 129 -9.17 -25.57 24.67
C ARG A 129 -10.10 -26.66 24.15
#